data_AF-A0A938DTQ7-F1
#
_entry.id   AF-A0A938DTQ7-F1
#
_cell.length_a   1.000
_cell.length_b   1.000
_cell.length_c   1.000
_cell.angle_alpha   90.00
_cell.angle_beta   90.00
_cell.angle_gamma   90.00
#
_symmetry.space_group_name_H-M   'P 1'
#
loop_
_entity.id
_entity.type
_entity.pdbx_description
1 polymer ?
#
loop_
_entity_poly.entity_id
_entity_poly.type
_entity_poly.pdbx_seq_one_letter_code
_entity_poly.pdbx_strand_id
1 'polypeptide(L)'
;MTRRRWAVTACLVVTLAVGATACGDGTPDYCDDLREVRSLDALRGALDADDLPRAAAEANRLSEIANGAPEEIAPSLQALAGGVSAVVGLLEVQESNPAEYELQREQVQQQLGTLADDAAAVSQWTEEQCGFRLLDGT
;
A
#
# COMPACT_ATOMS: atom_id res chain seq x y z
N MET A 1 -44.77 36.13 36.27
CA MET A 1 -43.46 35.45 36.13
C MET A 1 -42.93 35.74 34.73
N THR A 2 -42.21 36.85 34.58
CA THR A 2 -40.74 36.93 34.39
C THR A 2 -40.26 36.64 32.96
N ARG A 3 -40.13 37.75 32.24
CA ARG A 3 -39.40 38.07 31.00
C ARG A 3 -38.13 37.25 30.75
N ARG A 4 -37.82 37.02 29.46
CA ARG A 4 -36.49 37.32 28.87
C ARG A 4 -36.57 37.38 27.33
N ARG A 5 -36.22 38.55 26.78
CA ARG A 5 -35.95 38.86 25.36
C ARG A 5 -34.44 39.01 25.23
N TRP A 6 -33.79 38.37 24.25
CA TRP A 6 -32.48 38.72 23.66
C TRP A 6 -32.48 38.14 22.23
N ALA A 7 -32.72 38.91 21.17
CA ALA A 7 -31.82 39.86 20.50
C ALA A 7 -30.67 39.18 19.72
N VAL A 8 -30.86 39.14 18.39
CA VAL A 8 -29.91 39.45 17.30
C VAL A 8 -28.52 38.81 17.36
N THR A 9 -28.16 38.03 16.33
CA THR A 9 -26.97 38.29 15.49
C THR A 9 -27.12 37.52 14.17
N ALA A 10 -27.51 38.24 13.12
CA ALA A 10 -27.22 37.86 11.74
C ALA A 10 -25.89 38.54 11.36
N CYS A 11 -24.99 37.75 10.76
CA CYS A 11 -23.78 38.08 10.00
C CYS A 11 -22.65 37.13 10.41
N LEU A 12 -22.32 36.17 9.55
CA LEU A 12 -20.94 35.85 9.22
C LEU A 12 -20.97 34.94 7.97
N VAL A 13 -20.77 35.53 6.79
CA VAL A 13 -19.54 35.42 5.99
C VAL A 13 -19.76 34.44 4.84
N VAL A 14 -19.93 35.05 3.67
CA VAL A 14 -19.61 34.48 2.37
C VAL A 14 -18.11 34.18 2.38
N THR A 15 -17.74 32.90 2.41
CA THR A 15 -16.47 32.44 1.85
C THR A 15 -16.78 31.71 0.55
N LEU A 16 -16.61 32.44 -0.55
CA LEU A 16 -16.24 31.85 -1.82
C LEU A 16 -14.95 31.04 -1.61
N ALA A 17 -15.08 29.73 -1.48
CA ALA A 17 -13.98 28.82 -1.75
C ALA A 17 -14.12 28.37 -3.21
N VAL A 18 -13.45 29.10 -4.08
CA VAL A 18 -13.06 28.60 -5.40
C VAL A 18 -12.04 27.49 -5.14
N GLY A 19 -12.47 26.24 -5.18
CA GLY A 19 -11.63 25.06 -5.36
C GLY A 19 -12.25 24.28 -6.51
N ALA A 20 -11.89 24.59 -7.75
CA ALA A 20 -10.84 23.87 -8.47
C ALA A 20 -11.13 22.36 -8.48
N THR A 21 -11.75 21.91 -9.59
CA THR A 21 -11.65 20.55 -10.15
C THR A 21 -11.61 19.40 -9.14
N ALA A 22 -12.77 18.82 -8.85
CA ALA A 22 -12.84 17.40 -8.47
C ALA A 22 -12.51 16.53 -9.70
N CYS A 23 -11.27 16.62 -10.19
CA CYS A 23 -10.52 15.48 -10.68
C CYS A 23 -9.72 15.02 -9.45
N GLY A 24 -10.40 14.40 -8.48
CA GLY A 24 -9.69 13.64 -7.46
C GLY A 24 -9.16 12.42 -8.17
N ASP A 25 -7.88 12.38 -8.41
CA ASP A 25 -7.06 11.31 -8.97
C ASP A 25 -7.11 10.00 -8.15
N GLY A 26 -8.02 9.88 -7.16
CA GLY A 26 -8.16 8.73 -6.27
C GLY A 26 -7.05 8.62 -5.21
N THR A 27 -6.03 9.47 -5.31
CA THR A 27 -4.84 9.48 -4.45
C THR A 27 -5.15 9.53 -2.94
N PRO A 28 -6.13 10.30 -2.42
CA PRO A 28 -6.43 10.28 -0.99
C PRO A 28 -6.92 8.92 -0.47
N ASP A 29 -7.85 8.27 -1.18
CA ASP A 29 -8.41 6.96 -0.79
C ASP A 29 -7.34 5.87 -0.93
N TYR A 30 -6.55 5.92 -2.02
CA TYR A 30 -5.45 4.99 -2.24
C TYR A 30 -4.32 5.15 -1.20
N CYS A 31 -3.97 6.38 -0.82
CA CYS A 31 -3.00 6.62 0.24
C CYS A 31 -3.49 6.11 1.61
N ASP A 32 -4.79 6.09 1.85
CA ASP A 32 -5.39 5.50 3.06
C ASP A 32 -5.29 3.97 3.02
N ASP A 33 -5.66 3.33 1.91
CA ASP A 33 -5.50 1.88 1.71
C ASP A 33 -4.05 1.43 1.86
N LEU A 34 -3.12 2.18 1.25
CA LEU A 34 -1.69 1.90 1.31
C LEU A 34 -1.13 2.13 2.73
N ARG A 35 -1.75 3.00 3.52
CA ARG A 35 -1.37 3.23 4.92
C ARG A 35 -1.74 2.04 5.81
N GLU A 36 -2.84 1.34 5.51
CA GLU A 36 -3.23 0.13 6.25
C GLU A 36 -2.25 -1.02 6.07
N VAL A 37 -1.51 -1.07 4.95
CA VAL A 37 -0.51 -2.11 4.63
C VAL A 37 0.94 -1.63 4.73
N ARG A 38 1.16 -0.37 5.13
CA ARG A 38 2.41 0.41 5.02
C ARG A 38 3.69 -0.30 5.41
N SER A 39 3.65 -1.19 6.40
CA SER A 39 4.85 -1.79 6.97
C SER A 39 5.10 -3.22 6.51
N LEU A 40 4.15 -3.83 5.76
CA LEU A 40 4.14 -5.28 5.55
C LEU A 40 4.27 -6.06 6.87
N ASP A 41 3.96 -5.45 8.03
CA ASP A 41 4.19 -6.08 9.35
C ASP A 41 3.34 -7.33 9.52
N ALA A 42 2.14 -7.34 8.94
CA ALA A 42 1.27 -8.52 8.96
C ALA A 42 1.88 -9.68 8.14
N LEU A 43 2.45 -9.37 6.97
CA LEU A 43 3.17 -10.35 6.15
C LEU A 43 4.44 -10.83 6.87
N ARG A 44 5.26 -9.90 7.38
CA ARG A 44 6.48 -10.23 8.14
C ARG A 44 6.15 -11.08 9.35
N GLY A 45 5.13 -10.71 10.12
CA GLY A 45 4.69 -11.46 11.29
C GLY A 45 4.16 -12.86 10.93
N ALA A 46 3.54 -13.01 9.75
CA ALA A 46 3.13 -14.33 9.24
C ALA A 46 4.35 -15.17 8.86
N LEU A 47 5.33 -14.59 8.15
CA LEU A 47 6.59 -15.26 7.79
C LEU A 47 7.42 -15.64 9.02
N ASP A 48 7.55 -14.74 10.00
CA ASP A 48 8.26 -14.98 11.27
C ASP A 48 7.59 -16.07 12.12
N ALA A 49 6.29 -16.32 11.91
CA ALA A 49 5.51 -17.35 12.58
C ALA A 49 5.37 -18.66 11.77
N ASP A 50 6.03 -18.77 10.62
CA ASP A 50 5.88 -19.86 9.65
C ASP A 50 4.40 -20.11 9.22
N ASP A 51 3.57 -19.07 9.24
CA ASP A 51 2.16 -19.12 8.82
C ASP A 51 2.03 -18.77 7.33
N LEU A 52 2.44 -19.71 6.46
CA LEU A 52 2.40 -19.53 5.00
C LEU A 52 1.00 -19.21 4.44
N PRO A 53 -0.10 -19.86 4.89
CA PRO A 53 -1.44 -19.49 4.45
C PRO A 53 -1.78 -18.02 4.74
N ARG A 54 -1.36 -17.51 5.89
CA ARG A 54 -1.53 -16.09 6.23
C ARG A 54 -0.61 -15.20 5.41
N ALA A 55 0.65 -15.59 5.20
CA ALA A 55 1.57 -14.84 4.35
C ALA A 55 1.03 -14.71 2.90
N ALA A 56 0.43 -15.78 2.37
CA ALA A 56 -0.21 -15.76 1.05
C ALA A 56 -1.43 -14.83 1.00
N ALA A 57 -2.23 -14.79 2.07
CA ALA A 57 -3.35 -13.86 2.17
C ALA A 57 -2.89 -12.39 2.18
N GLU A 58 -1.83 -12.07 2.93
CA GLU A 58 -1.27 -10.71 2.97
C GLU A 58 -0.61 -10.32 1.63
N ALA A 59 0.06 -11.26 0.95
CA ALA A 59 0.60 -11.03 -0.40
C ALA A 59 -0.50 -10.76 -1.45
N ASN A 60 -1.63 -11.48 -1.35
CA ASN A 60 -2.80 -11.21 -2.18
C ASN A 60 -3.40 -9.82 -1.89
N ARG A 61 -3.50 -9.43 -0.62
CA ARG A 61 -3.98 -8.09 -0.24
C ARG A 61 -3.08 -6.99 -0.81
N LEU A 62 -1.77 -7.17 -0.77
CA LEU A 62 -0.82 -6.24 -1.41
C LEU A 62 -1.05 -6.16 -2.93
N SER A 63 -1.33 -7.30 -3.58
CA SER A 63 -1.63 -7.34 -5.02
C SER A 63 -2.94 -6.64 -5.37
N GLU A 64 -3.97 -6.75 -4.52
CA GLU A 64 -5.23 -6.01 -4.69
C GLU A 64 -5.01 -4.49 -4.62
N ILE A 65 -4.21 -4.02 -3.67
CA ILE A 65 -3.84 -2.61 -3.56
C ILE A 65 -3.02 -2.17 -4.78
N ALA A 66 -2.06 -3.00 -5.22
CA ALA A 66 -1.27 -2.73 -6.42
C ALA A 66 -2.12 -2.59 -7.69
N ASN A 67 -3.25 -3.28 -7.78
CA ASN A 67 -4.19 -3.15 -8.91
C ASN A 67 -5.00 -1.85 -8.87
N GLY A 68 -5.16 -1.25 -7.68
CA GLY A 68 -5.81 0.06 -7.49
C GLY A 68 -4.86 1.25 -7.60
N ALA A 69 -3.56 1.00 -7.88
CA ALA A 69 -2.54 2.04 -7.89
C ALA A 69 -2.75 3.08 -9.02
N PRO A 70 -2.47 4.38 -8.76
CA PRO A 70 -2.41 5.40 -9.80
C PRO A 70 -1.43 5.02 -10.92
N GLU A 71 -1.72 5.40 -12.16
CA GLU A 71 -0.95 4.97 -13.36
C GLU A 71 0.56 5.22 -13.25
N GLU A 72 0.94 6.28 -12.53
CA GLU A 72 2.33 6.71 -12.30
C GLU A 72 3.16 5.70 -11.50
N ILE A 73 2.51 5.00 -10.57
CA ILE A 73 3.10 4.11 -9.57
C ILE A 73 2.69 2.65 -9.83
N ALA A 74 1.58 2.41 -10.53
CA ALA A 74 1.06 1.09 -10.86
C ALA A 74 2.12 0.07 -11.31
N PRO A 75 3.03 0.35 -12.28
CA PRO A 75 4.01 -0.65 -12.70
C PRO A 75 4.97 -1.05 -11.57
N SER A 76 5.46 -0.08 -10.78
CA SER A 76 6.40 -0.36 -9.70
C SER A 76 5.74 -1.03 -8.50
N LEU A 77 4.50 -0.65 -8.14
CA LEU A 77 3.80 -1.34 -7.06
C LEU A 77 3.37 -2.76 -7.45
N GLN A 78 2.98 -2.98 -8.71
CA GLN A 78 2.68 -4.31 -9.22
C GLN A 78 3.92 -5.20 -9.25
N ALA A 79 5.08 -4.64 -9.61
CA ALA A 79 6.35 -5.35 -9.51
C ALA A 79 6.63 -5.77 -8.06
N LEU A 80 6.47 -4.86 -7.08
CA LEU A 80 6.62 -5.16 -5.65
C LEU A 80 5.68 -6.27 -5.18
N ALA A 81 4.39 -6.14 -5.47
CA ALA A 81 3.38 -7.14 -5.09
C ALA A 81 3.66 -8.50 -5.73
N GLY A 82 4.09 -8.51 -6.99
CA GLY A 82 4.50 -9.71 -7.71
C GLY A 82 5.73 -10.37 -7.09
N GLY A 83 6.75 -9.58 -6.71
CA GLY A 83 7.94 -10.07 -6.02
C GLY A 83 7.62 -10.71 -4.68
N VAL A 84 6.80 -10.05 -3.87
CA VAL A 84 6.32 -10.57 -2.58
C VAL A 84 5.56 -11.89 -2.78
N SER A 85 4.63 -11.93 -3.73
CA SER A 85 3.85 -13.14 -4.02
C SER A 85 4.74 -14.28 -4.53
N ALA A 86 5.75 -13.97 -5.35
CA ALA A 86 6.71 -14.96 -5.84
C ALA A 86 7.57 -15.54 -4.71
N VAL A 87 7.98 -14.73 -3.73
CA VAL A 87 8.70 -15.21 -2.55
C VAL A 87 7.82 -16.11 -1.69
N VAL A 88 6.58 -15.71 -1.40
CA VAL A 88 5.65 -16.53 -0.62
C VAL A 88 5.36 -17.85 -1.33
N GLY A 89 5.07 -17.82 -2.63
CA GLY A 89 4.87 -19.04 -3.42
C GLY A 89 6.12 -19.94 -3.44
N LEU A 90 7.31 -19.37 -3.48
CA LEU A 90 8.55 -20.13 -3.40
C LEU A 90 8.71 -20.84 -2.05
N LEU A 91 8.30 -20.21 -0.95
CA LEU A 91 8.30 -20.82 0.38
C LEU A 91 7.30 -21.99 0.48
N GLU A 92 6.10 -21.84 -0.10
CA GLU A 92 5.13 -22.95 -0.19
C GLU A 92 5.68 -24.14 -1.00
N VAL A 93 6.38 -23.85 -2.11
CA VAL A 93 7.04 -24.88 -2.93
C VAL A 93 8.22 -25.52 -2.18
N GLN A 94 8.94 -24.76 -1.34
CA GLN A 94 10.03 -25.30 -0.53
C GLN A 94 9.55 -26.38 0.44
N GLU A 95 8.41 -26.15 1.09
CA GLU A 95 7.83 -27.12 2.03
C GLU A 95 7.26 -28.36 1.33
N SER A 96 6.68 -28.19 0.14
CA SER A 96 5.95 -29.24 -0.56
C SER A 96 6.79 -30.03 -1.58
N ASN A 97 7.75 -29.38 -2.25
CA ASN A 97 8.53 -29.95 -3.34
C ASN A 97 9.94 -29.32 -3.48
N PRO A 98 10.95 -29.82 -2.75
CA PRO A 98 12.31 -29.26 -2.77
C PRO A 98 13.02 -29.29 -4.13
N ALA A 99 12.65 -30.23 -5.02
CA ALA A 99 13.24 -30.31 -6.36
C ALA A 99 12.73 -29.19 -7.27
N GLU A 100 11.48 -28.79 -7.10
CA GLU A 100 10.88 -27.67 -7.82
C GLU A 100 11.32 -26.32 -7.25
N TYR A 101 11.57 -26.24 -5.94
CA TYR A 101 12.12 -25.06 -5.29
C TYR A 101 13.42 -24.58 -5.94
N GLU A 102 14.38 -25.47 -6.21
CA GLU A 102 15.66 -25.07 -6.83
C GLU A 102 15.47 -24.52 -8.26
N LEU A 103 14.47 -25.02 -9.00
CA LEU A 103 14.14 -24.51 -10.34
C LEU A 103 13.51 -23.11 -10.27
N GLN A 104 12.65 -22.89 -9.28
CA GLN A 104 11.93 -21.61 -9.14
C GLN A 104 12.78 -20.53 -8.46
N ARG A 105 13.72 -20.91 -7.57
CA ARG A 105 14.55 -19.98 -6.80
C ARG A 105 15.33 -19.02 -7.69
N GLU A 106 15.94 -19.50 -8.77
CA GLU A 106 16.72 -18.66 -9.68
C GLU A 106 15.85 -17.60 -10.38
N GLN A 107 14.62 -17.97 -10.73
CA GLN A 107 13.68 -17.06 -11.38
C GLN A 107 13.20 -15.97 -10.42
N VAL A 108 12.85 -16.35 -9.19
CA VAL A 108 12.48 -15.39 -8.14
C VAL A 108 13.66 -14.47 -7.82
N GLN A 109 14.88 -15.00 -7.72
CA GLN A 109 16.06 -14.19 -7.43
C GLN A 109 16.35 -13.13 -8.51
N GLN A 110 16.12 -13.45 -9.79
CA GLN A 110 16.23 -12.46 -10.87
C GLN A 110 15.17 -11.36 -10.75
N GLN A 111 13.93 -11.72 -10.42
CA GLN A 111 12.86 -10.75 -10.19
C GLN A 111 13.17 -9.83 -9.00
N LEU A 112 13.66 -10.38 -7.89
CA LEU A 112 14.10 -9.62 -6.71
C LEU A 112 15.26 -8.65 -7.02
N GLY A 113 16.08 -8.95 -8.04
CA GLY A 113 17.19 -8.09 -8.45
C GLY A 113 16.76 -6.75 -9.04
N THR A 114 15.55 -6.66 -9.63
CA THR A 114 15.01 -5.41 -10.21
C THR A 114 14.14 -4.62 -9.24
N LEU A 115 13.78 -5.23 -8.11
CA LEU A 115 12.80 -4.70 -7.16
C LEU A 115 13.29 -3.53 -6.30
N ALA A 116 14.60 -3.32 -6.20
CA ALA A 116 15.15 -2.21 -5.43
C ALA A 116 14.78 -0.84 -6.03
N ASP A 117 14.82 -0.73 -7.36
CA ASP A 117 14.48 0.52 -8.06
C ASP A 117 12.97 0.79 -7.97
N ASP A 118 12.14 -0.25 -8.11
CA ASP A 118 10.70 -0.16 -7.92
C ASP A 118 10.33 0.24 -6.49
N ALA A 119 10.98 -0.36 -5.48
CA ALA A 119 10.80 0.01 -4.08
C ALA A 119 11.15 1.48 -3.83
N ALA A 120 12.22 1.98 -4.42
CA ALA A 120 12.62 3.38 -4.30
C ALA A 120 11.59 4.33 -4.94
N ALA A 121 11.11 3.99 -6.14
CA ALA A 121 10.08 4.77 -6.85
C ALA A 121 8.77 4.84 -6.05
N VAL A 122 8.31 3.71 -5.51
CA VAL A 122 7.12 3.61 -4.66
C VAL A 122 7.30 4.44 -3.39
N SER A 123 8.45 4.29 -2.73
CA SER A 123 8.79 4.99 -1.49
C SER A 123 8.79 6.50 -1.69
N GLN A 124 9.43 6.99 -2.75
CA GLN A 124 9.44 8.41 -3.12
C GLN A 124 8.03 8.93 -3.43
N TRP A 125 7.26 8.20 -4.25
CA TRP A 125 5.91 8.62 -4.61
C TRP A 125 5.01 8.72 -3.36
N THR A 126 5.08 7.75 -2.44
CA THR A 126 4.32 7.84 -1.18
C THR A 126 4.73 9.01 -0.30
N GLU A 127 6.02 9.36 -0.28
CA GLU A 127 6.49 10.50 0.51
C GLU A 127 5.94 11.82 -0.07
N GLU A 128 5.95 11.95 -1.40
CA GLU A 128 5.49 13.14 -2.11
C GLU A 128 3.96 13.29 -2.12
N GLN A 129 3.23 12.20 -2.35
CA GLN A 129 1.77 12.23 -2.55
C GLN A 129 0.97 11.88 -1.29
N CYS A 130 1.48 10.97 -0.45
CA CYS A 130 0.78 10.48 0.73
C CYS A 130 1.31 11.04 2.05
N GLY A 131 2.47 11.73 2.03
CA GLY A 131 3.09 12.32 3.23
C GLY A 131 3.72 11.30 4.19
N PHE A 132 3.99 10.08 3.72
CA PHE A 132 4.71 9.06 4.50
C PHE A 132 5.60 8.22 3.60
N ARG A 133 6.67 7.67 4.15
CA ARG A 133 7.53 6.74 3.43
C ARG A 133 7.04 5.29 3.61
N LEU A 134 6.83 4.59 2.50
CA LEU A 134 6.68 3.13 2.50
C LEU A 134 8.06 2.50 2.77
N LEU A 135 8.11 1.45 3.59
CA LEU A 135 9.35 0.73 3.95
C LEU A 135 10.34 1.50 4.86
N ASP A 136 9.86 2.42 5.69
CA ASP A 136 10.66 2.94 6.82
C ASP A 136 10.84 1.80 7.84
N GLY A 137 11.93 1.05 7.66
CA GLY A 137 12.32 -0.03 8.55
C GLY A 137 12.69 0.50 9.93
N THR A 138 11.90 0.13 10.93
CA THR A 138 12.39 -0.08 12.30
C THR A 138 12.44 -1.58 12.57
#